data_AF-A0A180GZ70-F1
#
_entry.id   AF-A0A180GZ70-F1
#
_cell.length_a   1.000
_cell.length_b   1.000
_cell.length_c   1.000
_cell.angle_alpha   90.00
_cell.angle_beta   90.00
_cell.angle_gamma   90.00
#
_symmetry.space_group_name_H-M   'P 1'
#
loop_
_entity.id
_entity.type
_entity.pdbx_description
1 polymer ?
#
loop_
_entity_poly.entity_id
_entity_poly.type
_entity_poly.pdbx_seq_one_letter_code
_entity_poly.pdbx_strand_id
1 'polypeptide(L)'
;MLAYYIHFAFIALFNHLAAESTSIKCNPDIDPHRPVRKEECLKAISQIVYNPDNTLDLASKLADYTYGECNISIYNELGSRITKSEVEARFNEILEKCRYDAGGTTTHSKDPIWFYTGIRALGGFQSWDSDFPARLPTCAINDDNAKPLTKDDCMK
;
A
#
# COMPACT_ATOMS: atom_id res chain seq x y z
N MET A 1 28.74 36.02 40.25
CA MET A 1 27.80 36.06 39.10
C MET A 1 28.22 35.00 38.10
N LEU A 2 27.87 33.73 38.35
CA LEU A 2 28.29 32.59 37.51
C LEU A 2 27.40 31.36 37.75
N ALA A 3 26.11 31.57 38.02
CA ALA A 3 25.21 30.49 38.48
C ALA A 3 23.77 30.54 37.93
N TYR A 4 23.52 31.24 36.82
CA TYR A 4 22.14 31.44 36.31
C TYR A 4 22.00 31.36 34.78
N TYR A 5 22.88 30.60 34.11
CA TYR A 5 22.88 30.51 32.64
C TYR A 5 22.95 29.08 32.08
N ILE A 6 22.58 28.07 32.89
CA ILE A 6 22.69 26.65 32.49
C ILE A 6 21.38 25.87 32.74
N HIS A 7 20.20 26.47 32.61
CA HIS A 7 18.93 25.75 32.90
C HIS A 7 17.80 25.90 31.86
N PHE A 8 18.04 26.43 30.66
CA PHE A 8 16.99 26.52 29.62
C PHE A 8 17.48 26.11 28.22
N ALA A 9 17.96 24.87 28.08
CA ALA A 9 18.15 24.25 26.76
C ALA A 9 17.93 22.73 26.79
N PHE A 10 16.98 22.26 27.61
CA PHE A 10 16.53 20.87 27.57
C PHE A 10 15.05 20.82 27.19
N ILE A 11 14.75 19.85 26.32
CA ILE A 11 13.43 19.41 25.83
C ILE A 11 12.94 20.11 24.56
N ALA A 12 13.58 19.75 23.45
CA ALA A 12 12.87 19.50 22.20
C ALA A 12 13.34 18.16 21.60
N LEU A 13 13.35 17.11 22.42
CA LEU A 13 13.24 15.74 21.90
C LEU A 13 11.76 15.50 21.59
N PHE A 14 11.29 16.07 20.49
CA PHE A 14 10.12 15.48 19.84
C PHE A 14 10.61 14.24 19.14
N ASN A 15 9.99 13.10 19.48
CA ASN A 15 10.20 11.81 18.85
C ASN A 15 10.12 11.94 17.31
N HIS A 16 11.25 12.19 16.66
CA HIS A 16 11.47 11.65 15.33
C HIS A 16 11.74 10.16 15.54
N LEU A 17 10.65 9.40 15.66
CA LEU A 17 10.64 8.09 15.04
C LEU A 17 11.11 8.35 13.62
N ALA A 18 12.33 7.93 13.34
CA ALA A 18 12.85 7.87 12.00
C ALA A 18 11.81 7.09 11.20
N ALA A 19 10.99 7.81 10.43
CA ALA A 19 10.45 7.26 9.22
C ALA A 19 11.70 6.95 8.41
N GLU A 20 12.19 5.71 8.52
CA GLU A 20 13.16 5.19 7.58
C GLU A 20 12.59 5.55 6.21
N SER A 21 13.36 6.37 5.51
CA SER A 21 13.12 6.79 4.15
C SER A 21 13.17 5.52 3.30
N THR A 22 12.06 4.77 3.27
CA THR A 22 11.80 3.82 2.20
C THR A 22 11.73 4.67 0.95
N SER A 23 12.77 4.57 0.11
CA SER A 23 12.87 5.49 -1.02
C SER A 23 11.74 5.18 -1.99
N ILE A 24 10.74 6.05 -2.06
CA ILE A 24 9.66 5.92 -3.04
C ILE A 24 10.26 5.97 -4.43
N LYS A 25 9.98 4.93 -5.21
CA LYS A 25 10.31 4.80 -6.62
C LYS A 25 9.03 4.92 -7.44
N CYS A 26 8.97 5.96 -8.27
CA CYS A 26 7.83 6.16 -9.17
C CYS A 26 7.91 5.22 -10.36
N ASN A 27 6.75 4.78 -10.84
CA ASN A 27 6.67 3.94 -12.03
C ASN A 27 6.91 4.81 -13.28
N PRO A 28 7.97 4.56 -14.07
CA PRO A 28 8.21 5.33 -15.30
C PRO A 28 7.24 4.94 -16.43
N ASP A 29 6.64 3.76 -16.36
CA ASP A 29 5.79 3.19 -17.41
C ASP A 29 4.37 3.73 -17.24
N ILE A 30 4.13 4.84 -17.94
CA ILE A 30 2.85 5.55 -17.92
C ILE A 30 2.05 5.14 -19.16
N ASP A 31 0.84 4.63 -18.95
CA ASP A 31 -0.17 4.51 -19.99
C ASP A 31 -1.04 5.79 -20.00
N PRO A 32 -0.86 6.71 -20.97
CA PRO A 32 -1.64 7.95 -21.01
C PRO A 32 -3.12 7.72 -21.34
N HIS A 33 -3.49 6.56 -21.88
CA HIS A 33 -4.89 6.22 -22.17
C HIS A 33 -5.62 5.67 -20.94
N ARG A 34 -4.87 5.14 -19.97
CA ARG A 34 -5.39 4.59 -18.72
C ARG A 34 -4.59 5.15 -17.53
N PRO A 35 -4.63 6.48 -17.31
CA PRO A 35 -3.86 7.08 -16.24
C PRO A 35 -4.40 6.61 -14.90
N VAL A 36 -3.49 6.21 -14.00
CA VAL A 36 -3.81 6.07 -12.59
C VAL A 36 -4.13 7.45 -12.04
N ARG A 37 -5.21 7.53 -11.26
CA ARG A 37 -5.72 8.79 -10.69
C ARG A 37 -5.77 8.71 -9.18
N LYS A 38 -5.28 9.76 -8.52
CA LYS A 38 -5.31 9.91 -7.06
C LYS A 38 -6.67 9.60 -6.45
N GLU A 39 -7.76 10.10 -7.02
CA GLU A 39 -9.11 9.89 -6.47
C GLU A 39 -9.54 8.43 -6.51
N GLU A 40 -9.13 7.70 -7.55
CA GLU A 40 -9.40 6.27 -7.69
C GLU A 40 -8.55 5.47 -6.68
N CYS A 41 -7.28 5.83 -6.51
CA CYS A 41 -6.44 5.22 -5.48
C CYS A 41 -6.95 5.49 -4.05
N LEU A 42 -7.38 6.71 -3.74
CA LEU A 42 -7.99 7.02 -2.44
C LEU A 42 -9.24 6.19 -2.16
N LYS A 43 -10.04 5.90 -3.20
CA LYS A 43 -11.18 4.99 -3.08
C LYS A 43 -10.73 3.54 -2.88
N ALA A 44 -9.70 3.06 -3.56
CA ALA A 44 -9.12 1.73 -3.33
C ALA A 44 -8.60 1.61 -1.88
N ILE A 45 -7.87 2.61 -1.37
CA ILE A 45 -7.37 2.66 0.02
C ILE A 45 -8.53 2.60 1.01
N SER A 46 -9.64 3.27 0.74
CA SER A 46 -10.82 3.25 1.62
C SER A 46 -11.51 1.88 1.73
N GLN A 47 -11.21 0.95 0.83
CA GLN A 47 -11.77 -0.41 0.84
C GLN A 47 -10.97 -1.37 1.73
N ILE A 48 -9.78 -0.97 2.21
CA ILE A 48 -8.92 -1.82 3.03
C ILE A 48 -9.67 -2.29 4.27
N VAL A 49 -9.70 -3.61 4.47
CA VAL A 49 -10.29 -4.25 5.64
C VAL A 49 -9.23 -4.33 6.74
N TYR A 50 -9.58 -3.81 7.92
CA TYR A 50 -8.72 -3.83 9.11
C TYR A 50 -9.37 -4.67 10.20
N ASN A 51 -8.52 -5.20 11.09
CA ASN A 51 -8.92 -5.78 12.36
C ASN A 51 -9.57 -4.72 13.27
N PRO A 52 -10.30 -5.14 14.33
CA PRO A 52 -10.90 -4.20 15.30
C PRO A 52 -9.90 -3.25 15.97
N ASP A 53 -8.62 -3.60 16.03
CA ASP A 53 -7.54 -2.77 16.58
C ASP A 53 -6.90 -1.83 15.54
N ASN A 54 -7.52 -1.67 14.37
CA ASN A 54 -7.04 -0.87 13.23
C ASN A 54 -5.69 -1.35 12.66
N THR A 55 -5.43 -2.65 12.68
CA THR A 55 -4.27 -3.24 11.99
C THR A 55 -4.67 -4.08 10.79
N LEU A 56 -3.73 -4.30 9.88
CA LEU A 56 -3.87 -5.31 8.84
C LEU A 56 -3.88 -6.72 9.45
N ASP A 57 -4.54 -7.65 8.77
CA ASP A 57 -4.47 -9.07 9.09
C ASP A 57 -3.03 -9.58 8.93
N LEU A 58 -2.49 -10.19 9.98
CA LEU A 58 -1.13 -10.73 10.00
C LEU A 58 -1.00 -11.99 9.13
N ALA A 59 -2.10 -12.67 8.82
CA ALA A 59 -2.13 -13.82 7.92
C ALA A 59 -2.06 -13.41 6.44
N SER A 60 -2.43 -12.17 6.11
CA SER A 60 -2.39 -11.66 4.75
C SER A 60 -0.97 -11.18 4.40
N LYS A 61 -0.28 -11.96 3.56
CA LYS A 61 1.06 -11.62 3.05
C LYS A 61 1.03 -10.63 1.88
N LEU A 62 -0.10 -10.59 1.18
CA LEU A 62 -0.39 -9.68 0.07
C LEU A 62 -1.87 -9.32 0.15
N ALA A 63 -2.15 -8.03 0.08
CA ALA A 63 -3.49 -7.50 -0.06
C ALA A 63 -3.53 -6.53 -1.25
N ASP A 64 -4.39 -6.84 -2.22
CA ASP A 64 -4.66 -6.00 -3.38
C ASP A 64 -6.05 -5.37 -3.25
N TYR A 65 -6.14 -4.09 -3.59
CA TYR A 65 -7.42 -3.38 -3.70
C TYR A 65 -7.44 -2.56 -4.99
N THR A 66 -8.52 -2.71 -5.75
CA THR A 66 -8.71 -2.03 -7.03
C THR A 66 -9.91 -1.10 -6.94
N TYR A 67 -9.80 0.07 -7.55
CA TYR A 67 -10.95 0.90 -7.89
C TYR A 67 -10.66 1.67 -9.18
N GLY A 68 -11.54 1.56 -10.17
CA GLY A 68 -11.32 2.23 -11.45
C GLY A 68 -10.07 1.68 -12.15
N GLU A 69 -9.12 2.55 -12.52
CA GLU A 69 -7.82 2.18 -13.09
C GLU A 69 -6.71 2.04 -12.04
N CYS A 70 -6.96 2.39 -10.77
CA CYS A 70 -5.97 2.24 -9.73
C CYS A 70 -6.06 0.88 -9.04
N ASN A 71 -4.93 0.18 -8.99
CA ASN A 71 -4.68 -0.94 -8.09
C ASN A 71 -3.65 -0.51 -7.04
N ILE A 72 -3.94 -0.80 -5.78
CA ILE A 72 -2.98 -0.70 -4.69
C ILE A 72 -2.63 -2.10 -4.19
N SER A 73 -1.37 -2.27 -3.79
CA SER A 73 -0.88 -3.53 -3.23
C SER A 73 -0.12 -3.26 -1.94
N ILE A 74 -0.36 -4.08 -0.93
CA ILE A 74 0.37 -4.10 0.33
C ILE A 74 0.94 -5.49 0.50
N TYR A 75 2.25 -5.57 0.60
CA TYR A 75 2.96 -6.81 0.85
C TYR A 75 3.52 -6.77 2.26
N ASN A 76 3.36 -7.87 2.98
CA ASN A 76 3.74 -8.03 4.37
C ASN A 76 4.19 -9.47 4.60
N GLU A 77 5.30 -9.86 3.98
CA GLU A 77 5.72 -11.26 3.90
C GLU A 77 5.95 -11.91 5.28
N LEU A 78 6.39 -11.08 6.24
CA LEU A 78 6.71 -11.49 7.60
C LEU A 78 5.52 -11.39 8.57
N GLY A 79 4.34 -10.96 8.11
CA GLY A 79 3.18 -10.78 8.99
C GLY A 79 3.43 -9.73 10.08
N SER A 80 4.13 -8.65 9.72
CA SER A 80 4.41 -7.53 10.62
C SER A 80 3.11 -6.80 10.97
N ARG A 81 3.04 -6.26 12.19
CA ARG A 81 1.89 -5.48 12.63
C ARG A 81 1.94 -4.09 12.00
N ILE A 82 1.06 -3.83 11.03
CA ILE A 82 0.94 -2.54 10.32
C ILE A 82 -0.40 -1.91 10.68
N THR A 83 -0.38 -0.66 11.12
CA THR A 83 -1.57 0.12 11.49
C THR A 83 -2.19 0.81 10.29
N LYS A 84 -3.49 1.09 10.36
CA LYS A 84 -4.21 1.90 9.37
C LYS A 84 -3.53 3.23 9.09
N SER A 85 -3.06 3.94 10.12
CA SER A 85 -2.37 5.23 9.95
C SER A 85 -1.05 5.10 9.18
N GLU A 86 -0.30 4.01 9.37
CA GLU A 86 0.93 3.77 8.62
C GLU A 86 0.61 3.48 7.15
N VAL A 87 -0.42 2.67 6.87
CA VAL A 87 -0.89 2.40 5.51
C VAL A 87 -1.27 3.70 4.80
N GLU A 88 -2.12 4.52 5.42
CA GLU A 88 -2.58 5.79 4.86
C GLU A 88 -1.41 6.75 4.63
N ALA A 89 -0.48 6.86 5.58
CA ALA A 89 0.70 7.71 5.44
C ALA A 89 1.59 7.29 4.26
N ARG A 90 1.85 5.98 4.09
CA ARG A 90 2.70 5.47 3.02
C ARG A 90 2.08 5.66 1.64
N PHE A 91 0.78 5.40 1.49
CA PHE A 91 0.12 5.66 0.21
C PHE A 91 0.06 7.15 -0.12
N ASN A 92 -0.22 8.02 0.86
CA ASN A 92 -0.19 9.46 0.63
C ASN A 92 1.19 9.94 0.16
N GLU A 93 2.27 9.43 0.75
CA GLU A 93 3.64 9.75 0.35
C GLU A 93 3.89 9.39 -1.14
N ILE A 94 3.40 8.23 -1.60
CA ILE A 94 3.51 7.80 -3.00
C ILE A 94 2.68 8.72 -3.93
N LEU A 95 1.42 8.96 -3.58
CA LEU A 95 0.48 9.79 -4.35
C LEU A 95 0.90 11.27 -4.43
N GLU A 96 1.70 11.74 -3.47
CA GLU A 96 2.24 13.11 -3.50
C GLU A 96 3.53 13.22 -4.32
N LYS A 97 4.35 12.16 -4.33
CA LYS A 97 5.67 12.19 -4.98
C LYS A 97 5.63 11.80 -6.46
N CYS A 98 4.74 10.89 -6.84
CA CYS A 98 4.78 10.26 -8.15
C CYS A 98 3.82 10.90 -9.16
N ARG A 99 4.34 11.11 -10.38
CA ARG A 99 3.50 11.52 -11.51
C ARG A 99 2.57 10.37 -11.89
N TYR A 100 1.33 10.71 -12.22
CA TYR A 100 0.26 9.73 -12.46
C TYR A 100 0.04 8.80 -11.27
N ASP A 101 0.36 9.23 -10.05
CA ASP A 101 -0.05 8.53 -8.83
C ASP A 101 0.39 7.04 -8.77
N ALA A 102 1.44 6.69 -9.51
CA ALA A 102 1.92 5.31 -9.68
C ALA A 102 3.39 5.17 -9.26
N GLY A 103 3.66 4.16 -8.44
CA GLY A 103 4.95 3.94 -7.81
C GLY A 103 4.82 3.11 -6.54
N GLY A 104 5.94 2.90 -5.85
CA GLY A 104 5.94 2.16 -4.60
C GLY A 104 7.10 2.51 -3.69
N THR A 105 7.05 2.01 -2.47
CA THR A 105 8.21 1.95 -1.58
C THR A 105 9.23 0.95 -2.15
N THR A 106 10.48 1.00 -1.67
CA THR A 106 11.61 0.21 -2.16
C THR A 106 11.28 -1.25 -2.55
N THR A 107 11.92 -1.74 -3.61
CA THR A 107 11.60 -3.02 -4.27
C THR A 107 11.59 -4.22 -3.32
N HIS A 108 10.69 -5.17 -3.60
CA HIS A 108 10.44 -6.49 -2.98
C HIS A 108 11.64 -7.28 -2.42
N SER A 109 12.87 -6.98 -2.83
CA SER A 109 14.09 -7.68 -2.43
C SER A 109 14.80 -7.10 -1.21
N LYS A 110 14.43 -5.90 -0.74
CA LYS A 110 15.13 -5.22 0.38
C LYS A 110 14.27 -5.04 1.62
N ASP A 111 12.97 -4.87 1.45
CA ASP A 111 12.04 -4.62 2.55
C ASP A 111 10.96 -5.72 2.60
N PRO A 112 10.72 -6.33 3.76
CA PRO A 112 9.67 -7.35 3.94
C PRO A 112 8.26 -6.76 3.88
N ILE A 113 8.16 -5.43 3.87
CA ILE A 113 6.93 -4.65 3.77
C ILE A 113 7.10 -3.69 2.60
N TRP A 114 6.21 -3.75 1.62
CA TRP A 114 6.19 -2.77 0.55
C TRP A 114 4.77 -2.39 0.11
N PHE A 115 4.66 -1.13 -0.31
CA PHE A 115 3.42 -0.51 -0.76
C PHE A 115 3.57 -0.11 -2.21
N TYR A 116 2.53 -0.35 -3.00
CA TYR A 116 2.53 -0.06 -4.43
C TYR A 116 1.20 0.49 -4.90
N THR A 117 1.29 1.41 -5.84
CA THR A 117 0.18 2.01 -6.58
C THR A 117 0.50 1.84 -8.06
N GLY A 118 -0.45 1.33 -8.82
CA GLY A 118 -0.25 1.07 -10.23
C GLY A 118 -1.55 0.93 -10.98
N ILE A 119 -1.41 0.75 -12.29
CA ILE A 119 -2.53 0.53 -13.18
C ILE A 119 -3.16 -0.83 -12.90
N ARG A 120 -4.50 -0.90 -12.91
CA ARG A 120 -5.28 -2.14 -12.84
C ARG A 120 -4.78 -3.13 -13.89
N ALA A 121 -4.48 -4.34 -13.46
CA ALA A 121 -4.14 -5.45 -14.34
C ALA A 121 -5.36 -5.84 -15.20
N LEU A 122 -5.11 -6.26 -16.45
CA LEU A 122 -6.12 -6.77 -17.37
C LEU A 122 -5.81 -8.22 -17.74
N GLY A 123 -6.86 -8.98 -18.08
CA GLY A 123 -6.70 -10.32 -18.64
C GLY A 123 -6.24 -11.36 -17.63
N GLY A 124 -5.32 -12.24 -18.01
CA GLY A 124 -4.86 -13.36 -17.16
C GLY A 124 -4.15 -12.95 -15.87
N PHE A 125 -3.71 -11.70 -15.77
CA PHE A 125 -3.06 -11.14 -14.57
C PHE A 125 -4.03 -10.40 -13.65
N GLN A 126 -5.31 -10.29 -14.03
CA GLN A 126 -6.31 -9.61 -13.23
C GLN A 126 -6.69 -10.49 -12.04
N SER A 127 -6.35 -10.03 -10.83
CA SER A 127 -6.88 -10.60 -9.59
C SER A 127 -8.39 -10.33 -9.50
N TRP A 128 -9.08 -11.08 -8.64
CA TRP A 128 -10.49 -10.80 -8.34
C TRP A 128 -10.62 -9.39 -7.76
N ASP A 129 -11.35 -8.49 -8.41
CA ASP A 129 -11.31 -7.08 -8.05
C ASP A 129 -12.10 -6.77 -6.78
N SER A 130 -11.48 -6.05 -5.84
CA SER A 130 -12.16 -5.60 -4.64
C SER A 130 -13.25 -4.56 -4.91
N ASP A 131 -13.25 -3.87 -6.06
CA ASP A 131 -14.37 -3.00 -6.46
C ASP A 131 -15.56 -3.79 -7.03
N PHE A 132 -15.42 -5.11 -7.28
CA PHE A 132 -16.49 -5.92 -7.82
C PHE A 132 -16.33 -7.44 -7.52
N PRO A 133 -17.05 -8.00 -6.54
CA PRO A 133 -17.91 -7.40 -5.51
C PRO A 133 -17.10 -6.94 -4.29
N ALA A 134 -17.49 -5.78 -3.78
CA ALA A 134 -16.89 -5.12 -2.62
C ALA A 134 -16.70 -6.03 -1.39
N ARG A 135 -15.50 -5.93 -0.78
CA ARG A 135 -15.16 -6.45 0.57
C ARG A 135 -14.89 -7.96 0.69
N LEU A 136 -14.43 -8.63 -0.37
CA LEU A 136 -13.95 -10.02 -0.27
C LEU A 136 -12.44 -10.10 -0.52
N PRO A 137 -11.69 -10.91 0.24
CA PRO A 137 -10.27 -11.12 0.02
C PRO A 137 -10.02 -11.68 -1.39
N THR A 138 -9.00 -11.14 -2.06
CA THR A 138 -8.65 -11.48 -3.45
C THR A 138 -7.81 -12.76 -3.47
N CYS A 139 -8.30 -13.81 -4.14
CA CYS A 139 -7.43 -14.90 -4.54
C CYS A 139 -6.76 -14.55 -5.88
N ALA A 140 -5.49 -14.90 -6.02
CA ALA A 140 -4.72 -14.72 -7.24
C ALA A 140 -3.88 -15.98 -7.47
N ILE A 141 -3.83 -16.46 -8.71
CA ILE A 141 -2.91 -17.53 -9.14
C ILE A 141 -1.82 -16.86 -9.97
N ASN A 142 -0.57 -17.02 -9.57
CA ASN A 142 0.58 -16.56 -10.34
C ASN A 142 0.99 -17.64 -11.37
N ASP A 143 0.12 -17.92 -12.33
CA ASP A 143 0.34 -18.86 -13.44
C ASP A 143 -0.34 -18.31 -14.71
N ASP A 144 0.47 -18.00 -15.72
CA ASP A 144 0.06 -17.44 -17.01
C ASP A 144 -0.92 -18.33 -17.80
N ASN A 145 -1.02 -19.62 -17.44
CA ASN A 145 -1.93 -20.58 -18.07
C ASN A 145 -3.17 -20.90 -17.21
N ALA A 146 -3.33 -20.23 -16.07
CA ALA A 146 -4.47 -20.45 -15.20
C ALA A 146 -5.78 -20.02 -15.88
N LYS A 147 -6.84 -20.79 -15.61
CA LYS A 147 -8.19 -20.36 -15.97
C LYS A 147 -8.56 -19.12 -15.15
N PRO A 148 -9.43 -18.22 -15.68
CA PRO A 148 -9.96 -17.11 -14.90
C PRO A 148 -10.53 -17.60 -13.57
N LEU A 149 -10.14 -16.94 -12.49
CA LEU A 149 -10.59 -17.28 -11.15
C LEU A 149 -12.09 -17.09 -10.99
N THR A 150 -12.72 -18.01 -10.26
CA THR A 150 -14.10 -17.89 -9.81
C THR A 150 -14.14 -17.63 -8.31
N LYS A 151 -15.30 -17.17 -7.81
CA LYS A 151 -15.50 -16.95 -6.37
C LYS A 151 -15.21 -18.20 -5.54
N ASP A 152 -15.54 -19.39 -6.05
CA ASP A 152 -15.38 -20.65 -5.33
C ASP A 152 -13.91 -21.06 -5.18
N ASP A 153 -13.02 -20.58 -6.07
CA ASP A 153 -11.59 -20.79 -5.97
C ASP A 153 -10.98 -20.01 -4.79
N CYS A 154 -11.65 -18.93 -4.33
CA CYS A 154 -11.18 -18.05 -3.26
C CYS A 154 -11.71 -18.39 -1.86
N MET A 155 -12.71 -19.26 -1.73
CA MET A 155 -13.47 -19.47 -0.48
C MET A 155 -13.17 -20.81 0.23
N LYS A 156 -12.02 -21.42 -0.03
CA LYS A 156 -11.58 -22.68 0.62
C LYS A 156 -10.73 -22.45 1.86
#